data_AF-A0A7Z9TT49-F1
#
_entry.id   AF-A0A7Z9TT49-F1
#
_cell.length_a   1.000
_cell.length_b   1.000
_cell.length_c   1.000
_cell.angle_alpha   90.00
_cell.angle_beta   90.00
_cell.angle_gamma   90.00
#
_symmetry.space_group_name_H-M   'P 1'
#
loop_
_entity.id
_entity.type
_entity.pdbx_description
1 polymer ?
#
loop_
_entity_poly.entity_id
_entity_poly.type
_entity_poly.pdbx_seq_one_letter_code
_entity_poly.pdbx_strand_id
1 'polypeptide(L)'
;MLTAIQSNLLSPFNYLKQELFHRSGRSVVTLVSIALVVFMAVTLTAISRASTDALRLPLENVGADIVVQLSGDIPQKLEGLVFSHPTAQLPAEIVEEIKKLPGVIQTTGAVFLWDLSPNNFQSLLGVDSKGTSGIPGLNSQLINGKPFDPSIRPVEALVDADFAAKNKLKVGDHVELQGQSYRISGTVDTPKSGNIMRADTYLPLAEAQP
;
A
#
# COMPACT_ATOMS: atom_id res chain seq x y z
N MET A 1 -38.23 -50.72 20.77
CA MET A 1 -38.61 -49.55 21.60
C MET A 1 -37.70 -48.34 21.32
N LEU A 2 -37.32 -48.09 20.06
CA LEU A 2 -36.51 -46.91 19.65
C LEU A 2 -37.12 -46.12 18.47
N THR A 3 -38.22 -46.59 17.89
CA THR A 3 -38.88 -46.01 16.71
C THR A 3 -40.04 -45.07 17.03
N ALA A 4 -40.47 -44.99 18.30
CA ALA A 4 -41.59 -44.14 18.73
C ALA A 4 -41.16 -42.72 19.19
N ILE A 5 -39.86 -42.46 19.30
CA ILE A 5 -39.33 -41.17 19.78
C ILE A 5 -39.14 -40.17 18.63
N GLN A 6 -39.02 -40.64 17.38
CA GLN A 6 -38.83 -39.76 16.22
C GLN A 6 -40.13 -39.17 15.63
N SER A 7 -41.30 -39.82 15.79
CA SER A 7 -42.57 -39.29 15.25
C SER A 7 -43.19 -38.18 16.10
N ASN A 8 -42.79 -38.07 17.37
CA ASN A 8 -43.34 -37.12 18.35
C ASN A 8 -42.60 -35.77 18.37
N LEU A 9 -41.54 -35.61 17.57
CA LEU A 9 -40.81 -34.35 17.42
C LEU A 9 -41.44 -33.46 16.34
N LEU A 10 -42.15 -34.02 15.36
CA LEU A 10 -42.76 -33.24 14.26
C LEU A 10 -44.06 -32.54 14.68
N SER A 11 -44.83 -33.11 15.60
CA SER A 11 -46.08 -32.54 16.11
C SER A 11 -45.91 -31.27 16.96
N PRO A 12 -44.98 -31.17 17.93
CA PRO A 12 -44.78 -29.94 18.69
C PRO A 12 -44.21 -28.81 17.84
N PHE A 13 -43.36 -29.11 16.85
CA PHE A 13 -42.82 -28.10 15.93
C PHE A 13 -43.90 -27.51 15.02
N ASN A 14 -44.79 -28.36 14.48
CA ASN A 14 -45.92 -27.90 13.67
C ASN A 14 -46.91 -27.08 14.50
N TYR A 15 -47.15 -27.49 15.75
CA TYR A 15 -47.99 -26.74 16.69
C TYR A 15 -47.37 -25.39 17.07
N LEU A 16 -46.07 -25.34 17.40
CA LEU A 16 -45.33 -24.10 17.67
C LEU A 16 -45.38 -23.14 16.49
N LYS A 17 -45.13 -23.64 15.27
CA LYS A 17 -45.22 -22.85 14.04
C LYS A 17 -46.63 -22.28 13.87
N GLN A 18 -47.66 -23.08 14.08
CA GLN A 18 -49.05 -22.64 13.93
C GLN A 18 -49.44 -21.58 14.97
N GLU A 19 -49.03 -21.73 16.23
CA GLU A 19 -49.27 -20.74 17.28
C GLU A 19 -48.50 -19.43 17.05
N LEU A 20 -47.26 -19.51 16.54
CA LEU A 20 -46.45 -18.36 16.13
C LEU A 20 -47.13 -17.53 15.04
N PHE A 21 -47.75 -18.19 14.05
CA PHE A 21 -48.51 -17.53 12.98
C PHE A 21 -49.89 -17.04 13.45
N HIS A 22 -50.53 -17.72 14.41
CA HIS A 22 -51.85 -17.34 14.91
C HIS A 22 -51.81 -16.08 15.81
N ARG A 23 -50.74 -15.89 16.58
CA ARG A 23 -50.49 -14.69 17.41
C ARG A 23 -49.45 -13.74 16.79
N SER A 24 -49.58 -13.50 15.49
CA SER A 24 -48.59 -12.80 14.65
C SER A 24 -48.09 -11.47 15.22
N GLY A 25 -48.95 -10.63 15.81
CA GLY A 25 -48.56 -9.32 16.32
C GLY A 25 -47.48 -9.37 17.41
N ARG A 26 -47.67 -10.21 18.44
CA ARG A 26 -46.70 -10.30 19.56
C ARG A 26 -45.41 -10.99 19.12
N SER A 27 -45.52 -12.07 18.35
CA SER A 27 -44.38 -12.82 17.83
C SER A 27 -43.48 -11.96 16.94
N VAL A 28 -44.06 -11.15 16.06
CA VAL A 28 -43.32 -10.23 15.17
C VAL A 28 -42.58 -9.18 15.98
N VAL A 29 -43.22 -8.55 16.97
CA VAL A 29 -42.56 -7.54 17.82
C VAL A 29 -41.36 -8.16 18.54
N THR A 30 -41.51 -9.33 19.16
CA THR A 30 -40.39 -9.99 19.85
C THR A 30 -39.26 -10.38 18.91
N LEU A 31 -39.58 -10.89 17.71
CA LEU A 31 -38.59 -11.28 16.72
C LEU A 31 -37.82 -10.06 16.21
N VAL A 32 -38.51 -8.96 15.91
CA VAL A 32 -37.90 -7.70 15.47
C VAL A 32 -37.03 -7.12 16.57
N SER A 33 -37.47 -7.11 17.83
CA SER A 33 -36.68 -6.62 18.95
C SER A 33 -35.37 -7.41 19.12
N ILE A 34 -35.44 -8.74 19.10
CA ILE A 34 -34.25 -9.59 19.21
C ILE A 34 -33.34 -9.38 18.00
N ALA A 35 -33.90 -9.38 16.79
CA ALA A 35 -33.14 -9.16 15.56
C ALA A 35 -32.43 -7.80 15.57
N LEU A 36 -33.10 -6.74 16.04
CA LEU A 36 -32.52 -5.40 16.14
C LEU A 36 -31.34 -5.36 17.12
N VAL A 37 -31.47 -5.97 18.30
CA VAL A 37 -30.40 -6.02 19.30
C VAL A 37 -29.19 -6.80 18.76
N VAL A 38 -29.43 -7.97 18.16
CA VAL A 38 -28.37 -8.79 17.57
C VAL A 38 -27.70 -8.07 16.41
N PHE A 39 -28.48 -7.44 15.52
CA PHE A 39 -27.96 -6.66 14.40
C PHE A 39 -27.06 -5.51 14.89
N MET A 40 -27.51 -4.77 15.91
CA MET A 40 -26.75 -3.66 16.47
C MET A 40 -25.45 -4.15 17.13
N ALA A 41 -25.48 -5.26 17.86
CA ALA A 41 -24.27 -5.84 18.46
C ALA A 41 -23.26 -6.34 17.41
N VAL A 42 -23.74 -7.03 16.37
CA VAL A 42 -22.90 -7.54 15.28
C VAL A 42 -22.30 -6.39 14.46
N THR A 43 -23.10 -5.38 14.12
CA THR A 43 -22.60 -4.21 13.37
C THR A 43 -21.58 -3.41 14.18
N LEU A 44 -21.83 -3.17 15.48
CA LEU A 44 -20.88 -2.49 16.35
C LEU A 44 -19.55 -3.24 16.46
N THR A 45 -19.59 -4.56 16.63
CA THR A 45 -18.37 -5.38 16.71
C THR A 45 -17.64 -5.47 15.38
N ALA A 46 -18.36 -5.57 14.26
CA ALA A 46 -17.78 -5.55 12.93
C ALA A 46 -17.08 -4.22 12.63
N ILE A 47 -17.75 -3.09 12.92
CA ILE A 47 -17.17 -1.75 12.76
C ILE A 47 -15.96 -1.57 13.67
N SER A 48 -16.05 -1.95 14.95
CA SER A 48 -14.94 -1.82 15.90
C SER A 48 -13.68 -2.56 15.43
N ARG A 49 -13.83 -3.79 14.93
CA ARG A 49 -12.72 -4.57 14.37
C ARG A 49 -12.18 -3.93 13.09
N ALA A 50 -13.06 -3.61 12.15
CA ALA A 50 -12.67 -2.98 10.89
C ALA A 50 -11.92 -1.65 11.10
N SER A 51 -12.36 -0.82 12.04
CA SER A 51 -11.68 0.43 12.39
C SER A 51 -10.32 0.17 13.05
N THR A 52 -10.23 -0.82 13.94
CA THR A 52 -8.95 -1.15 14.59
C THR A 52 -7.94 -1.68 13.59
N ASP A 53 -8.36 -2.54 12.68
CA ASP A 53 -7.49 -3.12 11.65
C ASP A 53 -7.06 -2.06 10.64
N ALA A 54 -7.98 -1.19 10.20
CA ALA A 54 -7.67 -0.08 9.30
C ALA A 54 -6.67 0.92 9.90
N LEU A 55 -6.66 1.09 11.21
CA LEU A 55 -5.65 1.92 11.90
C LEU A 55 -4.34 1.19 12.11
N ARG A 56 -4.35 -0.13 12.32
CA ARG A 56 -3.13 -0.92 12.58
C ARG A 56 -2.31 -1.17 11.34
N LEU A 57 -2.94 -1.56 10.23
CA LEU A 57 -2.23 -2.01 9.02
C LEU A 57 -1.24 -0.96 8.49
N PRO A 58 -1.58 0.35 8.39
CA PRO A 58 -0.61 1.35 7.95
C PRO A 58 0.48 1.64 8.99
N LEU A 59 0.21 1.41 10.28
CA LEU A 59 1.13 1.75 11.37
C LEU A 59 2.12 0.64 11.73
N GLU A 60 1.81 -0.61 11.38
CA GLU A 60 2.64 -1.79 11.71
C GLU A 60 4.08 -1.64 11.22
N ASN A 61 4.27 -0.94 10.09
CA ASN A 61 5.59 -0.77 9.47
C ASN A 61 6.20 0.64 9.68
N VAL A 62 5.41 1.66 10.01
CA VAL A 62 5.84 3.08 10.09
C VAL A 62 6.80 3.37 11.25
N GLY A 63 6.83 2.53 12.30
CA GLY A 63 7.59 2.80 13.52
C GLY A 63 8.99 2.22 13.61
N ALA A 64 9.42 1.39 12.66
CA ALA A 64 10.71 0.67 12.75
C ALA A 64 11.85 1.36 11.98
N ASP A 65 11.53 2.29 11.08
CA ASP A 65 12.48 2.89 10.16
C ASP A 65 12.81 4.33 10.55
N ILE A 66 14.09 4.71 10.41
CA ILE A 66 14.56 6.09 10.60
C ILE A 66 15.04 6.62 9.26
N VAL A 67 14.46 7.74 8.82
CA VAL A 67 14.91 8.45 7.62
C VAL A 67 16.02 9.41 8.01
N VAL A 68 17.19 9.26 7.37
CA VAL A 68 18.33 10.16 7.53
C VAL A 68 18.50 10.96 6.25
N GLN A 69 18.50 12.27 6.38
CA GLN A 69 18.61 13.21 5.26
C GLN A 69 19.54 14.35 5.66
N LEU A 70 20.45 14.74 4.76
CA LEU A 70 21.26 15.93 4.94
C LEU A 70 20.55 17.14 4.34
N SER A 71 20.59 18.27 5.04
CA SER A 71 20.19 19.54 4.46
C SER A 71 21.27 20.04 3.50
N GLY A 72 20.83 20.60 2.38
CA GLY A 72 21.69 21.19 1.36
C GLY A 72 21.15 22.53 0.87
N ASP A 73 21.82 23.11 -0.11
CA ASP A 73 21.39 24.36 -0.74
C ASP A 73 20.29 24.13 -1.78
N ILE A 74 19.43 25.13 -1.97
CA ILE A 74 18.43 25.13 -3.04
C ILE A 74 19.17 25.37 -4.37
N PRO A 75 18.96 24.54 -5.41
CA PRO A 75 19.53 24.76 -6.72
C PRO A 75 19.16 26.15 -7.24
N GLN A 76 20.13 26.90 -7.78
CA GLN A 76 19.85 28.23 -8.36
C GLN A 76 18.96 28.15 -9.62
N LYS A 77 18.95 26.98 -10.29
CA LYS A 77 18.14 26.70 -11.47
C LYS A 77 17.26 25.48 -11.22
N LEU A 78 15.95 25.66 -11.36
CA LEU A 78 14.93 24.63 -11.15
C LEU A 78 14.45 24.04 -12.48
N GLU A 79 15.37 23.41 -13.23
CA GLU A 79 15.07 22.76 -14.51
C GLU A 79 15.67 21.35 -14.53
N GLY A 80 14.95 20.37 -15.10
CA GLY A 80 15.36 18.96 -15.12
C GLY A 80 15.11 18.25 -13.79
N LEU A 81 15.92 17.24 -13.45
CA LEU A 81 15.82 16.57 -12.13
C LEU A 81 16.49 17.42 -11.07
N VAL A 82 15.71 17.81 -10.07
CA VAL A 82 16.17 18.61 -8.93
C VAL A 82 15.70 17.99 -7.63
N PHE A 83 16.44 18.24 -6.54
CA PHE A 83 15.97 17.88 -5.21
C PHE A 83 14.72 18.67 -4.84
N SER A 84 13.69 17.97 -4.35
CA SER A 84 12.39 18.54 -4.00
C SER A 84 12.43 19.52 -2.81
N HIS A 85 13.45 19.37 -1.97
CA HIS A 85 13.71 20.18 -0.77
C HIS A 85 15.21 20.49 -0.69
N PRO A 86 15.64 21.45 0.15
CA PRO A 86 17.05 21.76 0.39
C PRO A 86 17.76 20.54 1.00
N THR A 87 18.17 19.61 0.13
CA THR A 87 18.62 18.27 0.47
C THR A 87 19.95 18.04 -0.20
N ALA A 88 20.88 17.43 0.52
CA ALA A 88 22.14 16.97 -0.03
C ALA A 88 22.16 15.43 -0.08
N GLN A 89 22.93 14.90 -1.02
CA GLN A 89 23.22 13.47 -1.04
C GLN A 89 24.05 13.11 0.20
N LEU A 90 23.73 11.97 0.83
CA LEU A 90 24.57 11.44 1.89
C LEU A 90 25.86 10.86 1.29
N PRO A 91 27.06 11.31 1.74
CA PRO A 91 28.32 10.69 1.36
C PRO A 91 28.32 9.20 1.70
N ALA A 92 28.89 8.38 0.80
CA ALA A 92 28.97 6.93 0.99
C ALA A 92 29.67 6.55 2.30
N GLU A 93 30.68 7.32 2.73
CA GLU A 93 31.39 7.11 4.00
C GLU A 93 30.46 7.21 5.21
N ILE A 94 29.59 8.22 5.26
CA ILE A 94 28.61 8.41 6.34
C ILE A 94 27.59 7.26 6.32
N VAL A 95 27.17 6.82 5.14
CA VAL A 95 26.25 5.66 5.03
C VAL A 95 26.90 4.40 5.58
N GLU A 96 28.19 4.17 5.32
CA GLU A 96 28.94 3.03 5.87
C GLU A 96 29.17 3.14 7.38
N GLU A 97 29.26 4.35 7.93
CA GLU A 97 29.29 4.57 9.37
C GLU A 97 27.94 4.25 10.01
N ILE A 98 26.83 4.73 9.43
CA ILE A 98 25.46 4.45 9.90
C ILE A 98 25.20 2.95 9.92
N LYS A 99 25.59 2.21 8.88
CA LYS A 99 25.44 0.75 8.82
C LYS A 99 26.11 0.01 9.97
N LYS A 100 27.16 0.58 10.58
CA LYS A 100 27.93 -0.04 11.66
C LYS A 100 27.41 0.32 13.06
N LEU A 101 26.45 1.24 13.16
CA LEU A 101 25.90 1.64 14.45
C LEU A 101 25.14 0.49 15.12
N PRO A 102 25.30 0.30 16.45
CA PRO A 102 24.59 -0.74 17.17
C PRO A 102 23.07 -0.50 17.11
N GLY A 103 22.32 -1.53 16.72
CA GLY A 103 20.86 -1.48 16.57
C GLY A 103 20.38 -1.24 15.13
N VAL A 104 21.26 -0.89 14.19
CA VAL A 104 20.90 -0.80 12.77
C VAL A 104 20.84 -2.21 12.18
N ILE A 105 19.64 -2.66 11.85
CA ILE A 105 19.39 -4.01 11.27
C ILE A 105 19.62 -4.00 9.75
N GLN A 106 19.17 -2.94 9.08
CA GLN A 106 19.27 -2.77 7.64
C GLN A 106 19.24 -1.29 7.27
N THR A 107 19.87 -0.95 6.15
CA THR A 107 19.80 0.38 5.52
C THR A 107 19.33 0.22 4.08
N THR A 108 18.46 1.12 3.63
CA THR A 108 18.06 1.22 2.22
C THR A 108 18.38 2.64 1.75
N GLY A 109 19.11 2.77 0.65
CA GLY A 109 19.35 4.06 0.01
C GLY A 109 18.20 4.47 -0.91
N ALA A 110 17.85 5.75 -0.91
CA ALA A 110 16.92 6.30 -1.88
C ALA A 110 17.30 7.74 -2.24
N VAL A 111 16.95 8.15 -3.46
CA VAL A 111 17.09 9.52 -3.96
C VAL A 111 15.74 9.96 -4.52
N PHE A 112 15.19 11.04 -3.95
CA PHE A 112 13.93 11.62 -4.38
C PHE A 112 14.16 12.92 -5.13
N LEU A 113 13.61 13.00 -6.34
CA LEU A 113 13.82 14.10 -7.27
C LEU A 113 12.48 14.54 -7.85
N TRP A 114 12.39 15.81 -8.21
CA TRP A 114 11.35 16.31 -9.11
C TRP A 114 11.93 16.45 -10.50
N ASP A 115 11.24 15.90 -11.48
CA ASP A 115 11.46 16.25 -12.89
C ASP A 115 10.66 17.51 -13.20
N LEU A 116 11.37 18.61 -13.40
CA LEU A 116 10.84 19.92 -13.80
C LEU A 116 11.13 20.22 -15.28
N SER A 117 11.14 19.19 -16.13
CA SER A 117 11.31 19.36 -17.57
C SER A 117 10.17 20.19 -18.19
N PRO A 118 10.41 20.92 -19.30
CA PRO A 118 9.35 21.67 -19.98
C PRO A 118 8.17 20.75 -20.32
N ASN A 119 6.95 21.14 -19.92
CA ASN A 119 5.70 20.35 -20.04
C ASN A 119 5.56 19.08 -19.19
N ASN A 120 6.52 18.73 -18.33
CA ASN A 120 6.37 17.57 -17.46
C ASN A 120 6.71 17.94 -16.00
N PHE A 121 5.80 17.60 -15.08
CA PHE A 121 6.04 17.67 -13.65
C PHE A 121 5.70 16.32 -13.07
N GLN A 122 6.73 15.60 -12.64
CA GLN A 122 6.57 14.30 -11.99
C GLN A 122 7.68 14.07 -10.97
N SER A 123 7.37 13.27 -9.97
CA SER A 123 8.30 12.85 -8.94
C SER A 123 8.97 11.52 -9.31
N LEU A 124 10.27 11.44 -9.05
CA LEU A 124 11.10 10.26 -9.26
C LEU A 124 11.66 9.81 -7.91
N LEU A 125 11.53 8.51 -7.62
CA LEU A 125 12.26 7.87 -6.53
C LEU A 125 13.22 6.81 -7.09
N GLY A 126 14.51 7.09 -6.99
CA GLY A 126 15.55 6.07 -7.13
C GLY A 126 15.65 5.27 -5.84
N VAL A 127 15.55 3.94 -5.91
CA VAL A 127 15.66 3.07 -4.72
C VAL A 127 16.73 2.00 -4.87
N ASP A 128 17.36 1.65 -3.76
CA ASP A 128 18.37 0.59 -3.75
C ASP A 128 17.77 -0.75 -4.20
N SER A 129 18.60 -1.54 -4.87
CA SER A 129 18.28 -2.90 -5.34
C SER A 129 18.00 -3.89 -4.21
N LYS A 130 18.41 -3.55 -3.00
CA LYS A 130 18.29 -4.37 -1.79
C LYS A 130 17.49 -3.62 -0.72
N GLY A 131 17.10 -4.36 0.32
CA GLY A 131 16.37 -3.81 1.45
C GLY A 131 14.86 -3.91 1.32
N THR A 132 14.17 -4.01 2.46
CA THR A 132 12.70 -4.13 2.51
C THR A 132 11.99 -2.88 2.02
N SER A 133 12.63 -1.72 2.09
CA SER A 133 12.11 -0.45 1.56
C SER A 133 12.67 -0.10 0.17
N GLY A 134 13.47 -1.01 -0.41
CA GLY A 134 14.06 -0.89 -1.76
C GLY A 134 13.21 -1.57 -2.84
N ILE A 135 13.86 -2.04 -3.90
CA ILE A 135 13.20 -2.79 -5.00
C ILE A 135 12.37 -4.00 -4.48
N PRO A 136 12.84 -4.83 -3.53
CA PRO A 136 12.02 -5.91 -2.97
C PRO A 136 10.70 -5.42 -2.37
N GLY A 137 10.73 -4.28 -1.67
CA GLY A 137 9.54 -3.65 -1.10
C GLY A 137 8.58 -3.12 -2.17
N LEU A 138 9.10 -2.51 -3.23
CA LEU A 138 8.28 -2.10 -4.39
C LEU A 138 7.62 -3.31 -5.05
N ASN A 139 8.35 -4.40 -5.22
CA ASN A 139 7.84 -5.63 -5.83
C ASN A 139 6.73 -6.27 -5.00
N SER A 140 6.77 -6.15 -3.68
CA SER A 140 5.68 -6.62 -2.80
C SER A 140 4.37 -5.83 -2.99
N GLN A 141 4.44 -4.66 -3.63
CA GLN A 141 3.32 -3.74 -3.88
C GLN A 141 2.93 -3.68 -5.36
N LEU A 142 3.43 -4.61 -6.16
CA LEU A 142 3.12 -4.71 -7.57
C LEU A 142 1.64 -5.07 -7.76
N ILE A 143 0.93 -4.26 -8.55
CA ILE A 143 -0.46 -4.53 -8.95
C ILE A 143 -0.48 -5.23 -10.31
N ASN A 144 0.29 -4.72 -11.28
CA ASN A 144 0.32 -5.22 -12.64
C ASN A 144 1.76 -5.27 -13.16
N GLY A 145 2.02 -6.18 -14.09
CA GLY A 145 3.30 -6.28 -14.80
C GLY A 145 4.24 -7.29 -14.17
N LYS A 146 5.54 -7.04 -14.29
CA LYS A 146 6.59 -7.94 -13.81
C LYS A 146 7.30 -7.34 -12.59
N PRO A 147 7.84 -8.18 -11.69
CA PRO A 147 8.75 -7.71 -10.67
C PRO A 147 9.87 -6.90 -11.29
N PHE A 148 10.18 -5.78 -10.67
CA PHE A 148 11.23 -4.89 -11.10
C PHE A 148 12.58 -5.55 -10.87
N ASP A 149 13.33 -5.70 -11.97
CA ASP A 149 14.67 -6.26 -11.96
C ASP A 149 15.67 -5.20 -12.46
N PRO A 150 16.56 -4.69 -11.58
CA PRO A 150 17.54 -3.67 -11.95
C PRO A 150 18.63 -4.19 -12.90
N SER A 151 18.69 -5.50 -13.16
CA SER A 151 19.65 -6.14 -14.07
C SER A 151 19.23 -6.08 -15.54
N ILE A 152 17.94 -5.81 -15.81
CA ILE A 152 17.41 -5.75 -17.19
C ILE A 152 18.00 -4.54 -17.93
N ARG A 153 18.27 -4.71 -19.22
CA ARG A 153 18.72 -3.65 -20.14
C ARG A 153 17.87 -3.69 -21.43
N PRO A 154 17.37 -2.55 -21.94
CA PRO A 154 17.43 -1.21 -21.34
C PRO A 154 16.72 -1.16 -19.98
N VAL A 155 17.11 -0.20 -19.12
CA VAL A 155 16.51 -0.06 -17.79
C VAL A 155 15.03 0.23 -17.95
N GLU A 156 14.19 -0.46 -17.19
CA GLU A 156 12.74 -0.26 -17.16
C GLU A 156 12.35 0.57 -15.92
N ALA A 157 11.11 1.05 -15.89
CA ALA A 157 10.57 1.81 -14.77
C ALA A 157 9.35 1.10 -14.15
N LEU A 158 9.15 1.30 -12.85
CA LEU A 158 7.85 1.09 -12.21
C LEU A 158 7.13 2.44 -12.08
N VAL A 159 5.80 2.41 -12.13
CA VAL A 159 4.97 3.63 -12.07
C VAL A 159 3.90 3.48 -11.01
N ASP A 160 3.57 4.56 -10.29
CA ASP A 160 2.45 4.58 -9.35
C ASP A 160 1.11 4.35 -10.08
N ALA A 161 0.24 3.53 -9.51
CA ALA A 161 -0.99 3.14 -10.17
C ALA A 161 -1.96 4.32 -10.42
N ASP A 162 -2.05 5.30 -9.52
CA ASP A 162 -2.91 6.47 -9.72
C ASP A 162 -2.30 7.41 -10.77
N PHE A 163 -0.97 7.58 -10.75
CA PHE A 163 -0.27 8.35 -11.78
C PHE A 163 -0.46 7.72 -13.16
N ALA A 164 -0.31 6.39 -13.27
CA ALA A 164 -0.54 5.65 -14.50
C ALA A 164 -2.00 5.82 -14.98
N ALA A 165 -2.97 5.69 -14.09
CA ALA A 165 -4.39 5.87 -14.43
C ALA A 165 -4.70 7.28 -14.91
N LYS A 166 -4.21 8.31 -14.21
CA LYS A 166 -4.39 9.73 -14.55
C LYS A 166 -3.81 10.07 -15.93
N ASN A 167 -2.63 9.52 -16.23
CA ASN A 167 -1.92 9.76 -17.49
C ASN A 167 -2.24 8.74 -18.59
N LYS A 168 -3.18 7.80 -18.33
CA LYS A 168 -3.58 6.73 -19.25
C LYS A 168 -2.42 5.82 -19.68
N LEU A 169 -1.42 5.65 -18.82
CA LEU A 169 -0.27 4.78 -19.01
C LEU A 169 -0.59 3.34 -18.59
N LYS A 170 0.03 2.38 -19.26
CA LYS A 170 -0.09 0.94 -18.99
C LYS A 170 1.27 0.26 -19.00
N VAL A 171 1.32 -0.96 -18.47
CA VAL A 171 2.50 -1.82 -18.59
C VAL A 171 2.85 -2.01 -20.06
N GLY A 172 4.11 -1.75 -20.42
CA GLY A 172 4.61 -1.78 -21.78
C GLY A 172 4.63 -0.43 -22.50
N ASP A 173 3.91 0.58 -21.98
CA ASP A 173 4.05 1.97 -22.44
C ASP A 173 5.38 2.55 -21.95
N HIS A 174 5.63 3.82 -22.26
CA HIS A 174 6.84 4.52 -21.85
C HIS A 174 6.52 5.74 -21.00
N VAL A 175 7.39 6.00 -20.02
CA VAL A 175 7.42 7.24 -19.25
C VAL A 175 8.69 8.00 -19.62
N GLU A 176 8.58 9.30 -19.77
CA GLU A 176 9.73 10.17 -20.04
C GLU A 176 10.23 10.81 -18.76
N LEU A 177 11.56 10.78 -18.56
CA LEU A 177 12.28 11.40 -17.45
C LEU A 177 13.53 12.08 -18.03
N GLN A 178 13.68 13.39 -17.85
CA GLN A 178 14.78 14.19 -18.45
C GLN A 178 15.01 13.95 -19.96
N GLY A 179 13.96 13.71 -20.73
CA GLY A 179 14.09 13.40 -22.16
C GLY A 179 14.63 12.00 -22.47
N GLN A 180 14.81 11.14 -21.46
CA GLN A 180 15.02 9.70 -21.62
C GLN A 180 13.68 8.96 -21.50
N SER A 181 13.49 7.93 -22.32
CA SER A 181 12.25 7.15 -22.37
C SER A 181 12.47 5.79 -21.71
N TYR A 182 11.70 5.50 -20.66
CA TYR A 182 11.76 4.26 -19.90
C TYR A 182 10.50 3.43 -20.14
N ARG A 183 10.69 2.16 -20.53
CA ARG A 183 9.57 1.23 -20.67
C ARG A 183 9.00 0.88 -19.28
N ILE A 184 7.68 0.90 -19.15
CA ILE A 184 6.99 0.58 -17.90
C ILE A 184 6.92 -0.94 -17.73
N SER A 185 7.62 -1.48 -16.74
CA SER A 185 7.65 -2.93 -16.43
C SER A 185 6.45 -3.35 -15.58
N GLY A 186 5.89 -2.42 -14.80
CA GLY A 186 4.82 -2.67 -13.85
C GLY A 186 4.28 -1.42 -13.18
N THR A 187 3.15 -1.58 -12.49
CA THR A 187 2.53 -0.52 -11.67
C THR A 187 2.46 -0.94 -10.21
N VAL A 188 2.73 -0.01 -9.29
CA VAL A 188 2.75 -0.25 -7.84
C VAL A 188 1.77 0.65 -7.08
N ASP A 189 1.37 0.22 -5.89
CA ASP A 189 0.57 1.01 -4.93
C ASP A 189 1.33 1.11 -3.61
N THR A 190 2.23 2.10 -3.56
CA THR A 190 3.12 2.38 -2.42
C THR A 190 2.45 2.90 -1.15
N PRO A 191 1.29 3.61 -1.20
CA PRO A 191 0.55 4.00 -0.01
C PRO A 191 0.22 2.85 0.96
N LYS A 192 0.17 1.60 0.49
CA LYS A 192 -0.17 0.44 1.33
C LYS A 192 0.93 -0.01 2.29
N SER A 193 2.21 0.19 1.96
CA SER A 193 3.31 -0.29 2.81
C SER A 193 3.67 0.61 3.97
N GLY A 194 3.44 1.93 3.86
CA GLY A 194 3.87 2.92 4.85
C GLY A 194 5.38 3.22 4.86
N ASN A 195 6.22 2.37 4.27
CA ASN A 195 7.68 2.43 4.41
C ASN A 195 8.44 2.88 3.15
N ILE A 196 7.72 3.06 2.04
CA ILE A 196 8.27 3.56 0.79
C ILE A 196 7.61 4.89 0.48
N MET A 197 8.42 5.92 0.26
CA MET A 197 7.92 7.23 -0.13
C MET A 197 7.20 7.14 -1.48
N ARG A 198 6.03 7.74 -1.57
CA ARG A 198 5.27 7.77 -2.82
C ARG A 198 5.95 8.70 -3.83
N ALA A 199 6.17 8.18 -5.04
CA ALA A 199 6.61 8.93 -6.22
C ALA A 199 5.80 8.48 -7.44
N ASP A 200 5.80 9.30 -8.49
CA ASP A 200 5.10 8.97 -9.74
C ASP A 200 5.81 7.85 -10.50
N THR A 201 7.16 7.90 -10.52
CA THR A 201 8.00 6.91 -11.18
C THR A 201 9.11 6.41 -10.24
N TYR A 202 9.46 5.13 -10.36
CA TYR A 202 10.53 4.48 -9.59
C TYR A 202 11.57 3.87 -10.53
N LEU A 203 12.85 4.13 -10.22
CA LEU A 203 14.01 3.61 -10.95
C LEU A 203 15.00 2.95 -9.97
N PRO A 204 15.94 2.13 -10.45
CA PRO A 204 17.05 1.69 -9.62
C PRO A 204 17.88 2.90 -9.20
N LEU A 205 18.38 2.91 -7.96
CA LEU A 205 19.15 4.04 -7.43
C LEU A 205 20.30 4.48 -8.34
N ALA A 206 21.01 3.52 -8.93
CA ALA A 206 22.13 3.77 -9.83
C ALA A 206 21.73 4.48 -11.14
N GLU A 207 20.47 4.38 -11.56
CA GLU A 207 19.96 5.08 -12.75
C GLU A 207 19.43 6.48 -12.40
N ALA A 208 18.87 6.65 -11.20
CA ALA A 208 18.29 7.91 -10.75
C ALA A 208 19.31 8.90 -10.16
N GLN A 209 20.50 8.43 -9.78
CA GLN A 209 21.57 9.27 -9.29
C GLN A 209 22.20 10.07 -10.45
N PRO A 210 22.33 11.40 -10.33
CA PRO A 210 23.04 12.23 -11.32
C PRO A 210 24.55 12.00 -11.31
#